data_AF-A0AAX0KZT2-F1
#
_entry.id   AF-A0AAX0KZT2-F1
#
_cell.length_a   1.000
_cell.length_b   1.000
_cell.length_c   1.000
_cell.angle_alpha   90.00
_cell.angle_beta   90.00
_cell.angle_gamma   90.00
#
_symmetry.space_group_name_H-M   'P 1'
#
loop_
_entity.id
_entity.type
_entity.pdbx_description
1 polymer ?
#
loop_
_entity_poly.entity_id
_entity_poly.type
_entity_poly.pdbx_seq_one_letter_code
_entity_poly.pdbx_strand_id
1 'polypeptide(L)'
;MTAQRASLLAEEIRQEIVRLKLAGFHLLPLGRGDDGKTPGIGNWTAPKVKLGQVLAPLHRHGVGVYGVRLDGLAVIDCDHDDSALVAEMEARFGSSPVHVLTSRGRHLYYRAGGATPNLRAEGLPVDLKSGGRSYVVGPLSLRPDGGRYVPVKGVLGVDRLPVIYGAKTAMGAPAPIQEGERHQTLVSEAIAMVETVSGPDELTARLVVLRDERCAAPSSMPDAELRGIADWTWQRLLRGELYHGRDSAFPVHRLAHDALRGKPGGSDAIALYVLLVDLHGHDPGKRFALDHGAMKAAGLTDLSARGFRAARRMLEDEGLLAVATKYRPGSHRQQYRLERLRPGMDTAPNVERISEIAPRGKDGEEGGKD
;
A
#
# COMPACT_ATOMS: atom_id res chain seq x y z
N MET A 1 -46.48 -32.89 0.83
CA MET A 1 -45.22 -32.86 0.06
C MET A 1 -44.17 -32.15 0.87
N THR A 2 -43.09 -32.85 1.17
CA THR A 2 -42.13 -32.60 2.24
C THR A 2 -41.19 -31.45 1.88
N ALA A 3 -41.16 -30.39 2.69
CA ALA A 3 -40.19 -29.31 2.62
C ALA A 3 -38.80 -29.84 2.99
N GLN A 4 -38.03 -30.26 1.99
CA GLN A 4 -36.70 -30.81 2.19
C GLN A 4 -35.67 -29.68 2.33
N ARG A 5 -35.35 -29.43 3.60
CA ARG A 5 -34.12 -28.86 4.20
C ARG A 5 -33.30 -27.87 3.36
N ALA A 6 -33.19 -26.66 3.91
CA ALA A 6 -32.11 -25.73 3.61
C ALA A 6 -30.77 -26.48 3.64
N SER A 7 -30.13 -26.61 2.47
CA SER A 7 -28.74 -27.02 2.38
C SER A 7 -27.93 -25.95 3.09
N LEU A 8 -27.47 -26.26 4.30
CA LEU A 8 -26.62 -25.38 5.07
C LEU A 8 -25.26 -25.37 4.36
N LEU A 9 -24.83 -24.18 3.95
CA LEU A 9 -23.44 -23.94 3.56
C LEU A 9 -22.54 -24.53 4.65
N ALA A 10 -21.60 -25.38 4.25
CA ALA A 10 -20.66 -26.01 5.18
C ALA A 10 -20.00 -24.94 6.06
N GLU A 11 -19.91 -25.21 7.35
CA GLU A 11 -19.46 -24.24 8.35
C GLU A 11 -18.03 -23.77 8.05
N GLU A 12 -17.20 -24.67 7.58
CA GLU A 12 -15.80 -24.44 7.22
C GLU A 12 -15.68 -23.43 6.06
N ILE A 13 -16.53 -23.58 5.04
CA ILE A 13 -16.57 -22.65 3.89
C ILE A 13 -17.06 -21.28 4.35
N ARG A 14 -18.08 -21.24 5.22
CA ARG A 14 -18.60 -19.99 5.78
C ARG A 14 -17.51 -19.24 6.57
N GLN A 15 -16.81 -19.95 7.45
CA GLN A 15 -15.71 -19.38 8.25
C GLN A 15 -14.58 -18.88 7.37
N GLU A 16 -14.22 -19.61 6.32
CA GLU A 16 -13.17 -19.21 5.39
C GLU A 16 -13.53 -17.93 4.60
N ILE A 17 -14.77 -17.83 4.11
CA ILE A 17 -15.27 -16.62 3.44
C ILE A 17 -15.21 -15.42 4.40
N VAL A 18 -15.61 -15.59 5.66
CA VAL A 18 -15.53 -14.53 6.67
C VAL A 18 -14.09 -14.13 6.91
N ARG A 19 -13.19 -15.10 7.11
CA ARG A 19 -11.77 -14.88 7.36
C ARG A 19 -11.10 -14.12 6.21
N LEU A 20 -11.27 -14.58 4.97
CA LEU A 20 -10.74 -13.90 3.80
C LEU A 20 -11.33 -12.49 3.63
N LYS A 21 -12.61 -12.30 3.95
CA LYS A 21 -13.23 -10.97 3.90
C LYS A 21 -12.62 -10.01 4.93
N LEU A 22 -12.37 -10.48 6.14
CA LEU A 22 -11.70 -9.72 7.21
C LEU A 22 -10.24 -9.41 6.86
N ALA A 23 -9.56 -10.32 6.16
CA ALA A 23 -8.22 -10.12 5.61
C ALA A 23 -8.20 -9.17 4.38
N GLY A 24 -9.33 -8.55 4.02
CA GLY A 24 -9.41 -7.52 2.98
C GLY A 24 -9.67 -8.05 1.57
N PHE A 25 -9.86 -9.36 1.37
CA PHE A 25 -10.06 -9.92 0.04
C PHE A 25 -11.43 -9.57 -0.56
N HIS A 26 -11.43 -9.39 -1.88
CA HIS A 26 -12.64 -9.17 -2.67
C HIS A 26 -13.21 -10.51 -3.12
N LEU A 27 -14.36 -10.90 -2.56
CA LEU A 27 -14.98 -12.21 -2.80
C LEU A 27 -16.25 -12.11 -3.64
N LEU A 28 -16.57 -13.17 -4.37
CA LEU A 28 -17.74 -13.29 -5.22
C LEU A 28 -18.52 -14.57 -4.90
N PRO A 29 -19.86 -14.53 -4.83
CA PRO A 29 -20.64 -15.77 -4.84
C PRO A 29 -20.55 -16.39 -6.24
N LEU A 30 -20.15 -17.66 -6.33
CA LEU A 30 -20.25 -18.45 -7.56
C LEU A 30 -21.39 -19.46 -7.42
N GLY A 31 -21.68 -20.21 -8.48
CA GLY A 31 -22.76 -21.21 -8.48
C GLY A 31 -23.73 -21.12 -9.65
N ARG A 32 -23.45 -20.30 -10.66
CA ARG A 32 -24.13 -20.35 -11.96
C ARG A 32 -23.31 -21.12 -12.99
N GLY A 33 -23.98 -21.55 -14.06
CA GLY A 33 -23.38 -22.33 -15.15
C GLY A 33 -23.17 -23.80 -14.78
N ASP A 34 -22.88 -24.63 -15.78
CA ASP A 34 -22.77 -26.08 -15.61
C ASP A 34 -21.60 -26.48 -14.68
N ASP A 35 -20.56 -25.65 -14.62
CA ASP A 35 -19.37 -25.88 -13.79
C ASP A 35 -19.44 -25.23 -12.40
N GLY A 36 -20.48 -24.42 -12.15
CA GLY A 36 -20.66 -23.64 -10.93
C GLY A 36 -19.67 -22.48 -10.75
N LYS A 37 -18.83 -22.15 -11.73
CA LYS A 37 -17.77 -21.12 -11.60
C LYS A 37 -18.20 -19.74 -12.07
N THR A 38 -19.43 -19.59 -12.57
CA THR A 38 -19.94 -18.30 -13.04
C THR A 38 -20.45 -17.47 -11.85
N PRO A 39 -20.16 -16.15 -11.78
CA PRO A 39 -20.62 -15.31 -10.69
C PRO A 39 -22.14 -15.25 -10.61
N GLY A 40 -22.66 -15.40 -9.39
CA GLY A 40 -24.10 -15.34 -9.10
C GLY A 40 -24.70 -13.93 -9.13
N ILE A 41 -23.85 -12.91 -9.24
CA ILE A 41 -24.22 -11.49 -9.23
C ILE A 41 -23.82 -10.80 -10.54
N GLY A 42 -24.68 -9.90 -11.03
CA GLY A 42 -24.36 -9.02 -12.15
C GLY A 42 -23.37 -7.92 -11.74
N ASN A 43 -22.65 -7.36 -12.72
CA ASN A 43 -21.65 -6.31 -12.52
C ASN A 43 -20.65 -6.60 -11.38
N TRP A 44 -20.20 -7.85 -11.28
CA TRP A 44 -19.31 -8.32 -10.20
C TRP A 44 -17.95 -7.62 -10.18
N THR A 45 -17.59 -6.91 -11.25
CA THR A 45 -16.39 -6.07 -11.36
C THR A 45 -16.50 -4.76 -10.57
N ALA A 46 -17.70 -4.37 -10.12
CA ALA A 46 -17.91 -3.18 -9.30
C ALA A 46 -17.09 -3.24 -7.98
N PRO A 47 -16.67 -2.11 -7.41
CA PRO A 47 -15.93 -2.09 -6.16
C PRO A 47 -16.77 -2.65 -4.99
N LYS A 48 -16.14 -3.51 -4.18
CA LYS A 48 -16.55 -3.93 -2.83
C LYS A 48 -17.94 -4.58 -2.67
N VAL A 49 -18.05 -5.85 -3.08
CA VAL A 49 -19.17 -6.74 -2.71
C VAL A 49 -19.16 -6.96 -1.19
N LYS A 50 -20.27 -6.66 -0.50
CA LYS A 50 -20.41 -6.84 0.96
C LYS A 50 -20.49 -8.33 1.32
N LEU A 51 -20.07 -8.70 2.54
CA LEU A 51 -20.11 -10.10 3.01
C LEU A 51 -21.49 -10.75 2.85
N GLY A 52 -22.56 -10.04 3.25
CA GLY A 52 -23.93 -10.54 3.09
C GLY A 52 -24.33 -10.78 1.63
N GLN A 53 -23.77 -10.01 0.69
CA GLN A 53 -24.00 -10.21 -0.75
C GLN A 53 -23.25 -11.43 -1.31
N VAL A 54 -22.20 -11.90 -0.62
CA VAL A 54 -21.50 -13.15 -0.94
C VAL A 54 -22.22 -14.33 -0.29
N LEU A 55 -22.52 -14.27 1.01
CA LEU A 55 -23.08 -15.41 1.74
C LEU A 55 -24.55 -15.70 1.39
N ALA A 56 -25.39 -14.67 1.19
CA ALA A 56 -26.82 -14.89 0.98
C ALA A 56 -27.14 -15.72 -0.28
N PRO A 57 -26.51 -15.50 -1.45
CA PRO A 57 -26.69 -16.38 -2.61
C PRO A 57 -26.21 -17.81 -2.35
N LEU A 58 -25.07 -17.99 -1.69
CA LEU A 58 -24.52 -19.32 -1.39
C LEU A 58 -25.46 -20.14 -0.49
N HIS A 59 -26.00 -19.52 0.56
CA HIS A 59 -27.01 -20.15 1.42
C HIS A 59 -28.31 -20.45 0.68
N ARG A 60 -28.81 -19.52 -0.13
CA ARG A 60 -30.08 -19.70 -0.86
C ARG A 60 -30.02 -20.87 -1.84
N HIS A 61 -28.88 -21.04 -2.50
CA HIS A 61 -28.71 -22.07 -3.52
C HIS A 61 -28.06 -23.34 -2.98
N GLY A 62 -27.61 -23.35 -1.72
CA GLY A 62 -26.89 -24.49 -1.16
C GLY A 62 -25.56 -24.77 -1.86
N VAL A 63 -24.94 -23.75 -2.44
CA VAL A 63 -23.70 -23.89 -3.23
C VAL A 63 -22.51 -23.45 -2.41
N GLY A 64 -21.48 -24.31 -2.34
CA GLY A 64 -20.24 -24.07 -1.60
C GLY A 64 -19.10 -23.51 -2.45
N VAL A 65 -19.39 -22.73 -3.50
CA VAL A 65 -18.37 -22.20 -4.43
C VAL A 65 -18.33 -20.69 -4.37
N TYR A 66 -17.15 -20.12 -4.10
CA TYR A 66 -16.94 -18.68 -4.14
C TYR A 66 -15.67 -18.35 -4.93
N GLY A 67 -15.59 -17.11 -5.40
CA GLY A 67 -14.45 -16.60 -6.17
C GLY A 67 -13.64 -15.62 -5.35
N VAL A 68 -12.32 -15.67 -5.47
CA VAL A 68 -11.39 -14.65 -4.99
C VAL A 68 -11.03 -13.77 -6.17
N ARG A 69 -11.40 -12.49 -6.13
CA ARG A 69 -10.99 -11.52 -7.16
C ARG A 69 -9.51 -11.19 -7.01
N LEU A 70 -8.87 -10.98 -8.15
CA LEU A 70 -7.43 -10.78 -8.23
C LEU A 70 -7.04 -9.29 -8.25
N ASP A 71 -7.79 -8.47 -7.53
CA ASP A 71 -7.50 -7.04 -7.37
C ASP A 71 -6.29 -6.86 -6.44
N GLY A 72 -5.12 -6.55 -7.02
CA GLY A 72 -3.84 -6.54 -6.30
C GLY A 72 -3.18 -7.91 -6.10
N LEU A 73 -3.77 -8.98 -6.66
CA LEU A 73 -3.24 -10.34 -6.61
C LEU A 73 -2.91 -10.86 -8.00
N ALA A 74 -2.08 -11.88 -8.01
CA ALA A 74 -1.83 -12.71 -9.18
C ALA A 74 -1.87 -14.18 -8.78
N VAL A 75 -2.37 -15.02 -9.69
CA VAL A 75 -2.43 -16.47 -9.51
C VAL A 75 -1.87 -17.12 -10.74
N ILE A 76 -0.86 -17.97 -10.54
CA ILE A 76 -0.41 -18.94 -11.54
C ILE A 76 -1.37 -20.13 -11.44
N ASP A 77 -2.22 -20.32 -12.45
CA ASP A 77 -3.17 -21.43 -12.56
C ASP A 77 -2.58 -22.51 -13.46
N CYS A 78 -1.99 -23.53 -12.85
CA CYS A 78 -1.44 -24.68 -13.54
C CYS A 78 -2.59 -25.62 -13.94
N ASP A 79 -2.66 -26.00 -15.23
CA ASP A 79 -3.73 -26.88 -15.73
C ASP A 79 -3.69 -28.28 -15.10
N HIS A 80 -2.50 -28.73 -14.70
CA HIS A 80 -2.22 -30.05 -14.12
C HIS A 80 -1.47 -29.94 -12.79
N ASP A 81 -1.65 -30.93 -11.92
CA ASP A 81 -0.94 -31.01 -10.64
C ASP A 81 0.45 -31.64 -10.84
N ASP A 82 1.33 -30.91 -11.51
CA ASP A 82 2.69 -31.34 -11.82
C ASP A 82 3.69 -30.60 -10.94
N SER A 83 4.40 -31.35 -10.08
CA SER A 83 5.43 -30.80 -9.20
C SER A 83 6.61 -30.18 -9.95
N ALA A 84 6.97 -30.67 -11.14
CA ALA A 84 8.07 -30.12 -11.92
C ALA A 84 7.69 -28.75 -12.49
N LEU A 85 6.47 -28.63 -13.03
CA LEU A 85 5.92 -27.35 -13.49
C LEU A 85 5.79 -26.33 -12.35
N VAL A 86 5.35 -26.77 -11.17
CA VAL A 86 5.29 -25.90 -9.98
C VAL A 86 6.69 -25.40 -9.61
N ALA A 87 7.69 -26.29 -9.59
CA ALA A 87 9.07 -25.91 -9.29
C ALA A 87 9.62 -24.93 -10.34
N GLU A 88 9.33 -25.12 -11.62
CA GLU A 88 9.69 -24.19 -12.70
C GLU A 88 9.06 -22.80 -12.48
N MET A 89 7.77 -22.75 -12.13
CA MET A 89 7.07 -21.50 -11.86
C MET A 89 7.61 -20.79 -10.61
N GLU A 90 7.89 -21.53 -9.53
CA GLU A 90 8.50 -20.97 -8.31
C GLU A 90 9.95 -20.53 -8.53
N ALA A 91 10.72 -21.22 -9.38
CA ALA A 91 12.06 -20.79 -9.76
C ALA A 91 12.02 -19.48 -10.57
N ARG A 92 11.02 -19.33 -11.45
CA ARG A 92 10.85 -18.15 -12.30
C ARG A 92 10.30 -16.93 -11.56
N PHE A 93 9.36 -17.13 -10.63
CA PHE A 93 8.59 -16.05 -10.01
C PHE A 93 8.79 -15.91 -8.50
N GLY A 94 9.67 -16.72 -7.91
CA GLY A 94 9.86 -16.84 -6.48
C GLY A 94 8.93 -17.88 -5.86
N SER A 95 9.32 -18.45 -4.72
CA SER A 95 8.48 -19.46 -4.06
C SER A 95 7.16 -18.87 -3.57
N SER A 96 6.05 -19.51 -3.93
CA SER A 96 4.74 -19.14 -3.43
C SER A 96 4.48 -19.82 -2.09
N PRO A 97 4.17 -19.07 -1.01
CA PRO A 97 3.85 -19.69 0.27
C PRO A 97 2.44 -20.30 0.30
N VAL A 98 1.57 -19.99 -0.67
CA VAL A 98 0.16 -20.39 -0.66
C VAL A 98 -0.23 -21.12 -1.93
N HIS A 99 -0.54 -22.41 -1.82
CA HIS A 99 -0.98 -23.27 -2.91
C HIS A 99 -2.37 -23.85 -2.64
N VAL A 100 -3.21 -23.87 -3.67
CA VAL A 100 -4.52 -24.53 -3.63
C VAL A 100 -4.59 -25.54 -4.77
N LEU A 101 -4.71 -26.82 -4.42
CA LEU A 101 -5.01 -27.88 -5.37
C LEU A 101 -6.43 -27.67 -5.91
N THR A 102 -6.59 -27.69 -7.22
CA THR A 102 -7.88 -27.58 -7.91
C THR A 102 -8.36 -28.97 -8.33
N SER A 103 -9.51 -29.06 -9.02
CA SER A 103 -10.00 -30.34 -9.52
C SER A 103 -9.10 -31.02 -10.56
N ARG A 104 -8.15 -30.28 -11.16
CA ARG A 104 -7.23 -30.82 -12.19
C ARG A 104 -5.76 -30.43 -11.99
N GLY A 105 -5.52 -29.24 -11.42
CA GLY A 105 -4.17 -28.71 -11.26
C GLY A 105 -4.02 -27.89 -10.00
N ARG A 106 -3.35 -26.74 -10.07
CA ARG A 106 -2.93 -26.01 -8.85
C ARG A 106 -2.90 -24.51 -9.06
N HIS A 107 -3.40 -23.76 -8.09
CA HIS A 107 -3.21 -22.32 -7.98
C HIS A 107 -2.00 -22.02 -7.09
N LEU A 108 -1.11 -21.14 -7.55
CA LEU A 108 -0.03 -20.55 -6.74
C LEU A 108 -0.31 -19.05 -6.58
N TYR A 109 -0.38 -18.55 -5.34
CA TYR A 109 -0.78 -17.17 -5.06
C TYR A 109 0.40 -16.23 -4.88
N TYR A 110 0.26 -15.01 -5.42
CA TYR A 110 1.22 -13.91 -5.35
C TYR A 110 0.49 -12.57 -5.20
N ARG A 111 1.21 -11.52 -4.82
CA ARG A 111 0.79 -10.12 -5.02
C ARG A 111 1.10 -9.70 -6.45
N ALA A 112 0.21 -8.96 -7.10
CA ALA A 112 0.51 -8.41 -8.42
C ALA A 112 1.44 -7.20 -8.32
N GLY A 113 2.54 -7.22 -9.08
CA GLY A 113 3.56 -6.15 -9.14
C GLY A 113 3.66 -5.41 -10.47
N GLY A 114 2.81 -5.70 -11.45
CA GLY A 114 2.86 -5.07 -12.78
C GLY A 114 2.07 -5.81 -13.85
N ALA A 115 2.34 -5.50 -15.12
CA ALA A 115 1.81 -6.27 -16.26
C ALA A 115 2.27 -7.73 -16.17
N THR A 116 1.47 -8.72 -16.50
CA THR A 116 1.81 -10.15 -16.36
C THR A 116 2.10 -10.78 -17.73
N PRO A 117 3.11 -11.67 -17.86
CA PRO A 117 3.39 -12.37 -19.12
C PRO A 117 2.28 -13.34 -19.50
N ASN A 118 2.16 -13.62 -20.80
CA ASN A 118 1.26 -14.65 -21.30
C ASN A 118 2.00 -15.99 -21.41
N LEU A 119 1.97 -16.78 -20.34
CA LEU A 119 2.67 -18.07 -20.25
C LEU A 119 2.17 -19.09 -21.29
N ARG A 120 0.90 -19.03 -21.70
CA ARG A 120 0.39 -19.90 -22.77
C ARG A 120 1.01 -19.58 -24.13
N ALA A 121 1.31 -18.31 -24.42
CA ALA A 121 2.02 -17.92 -25.63
C ALA A 121 3.46 -18.43 -25.65
N GLU A 122 4.01 -18.77 -24.48
CA GLU A 122 5.33 -19.41 -24.32
C GLU A 122 5.25 -20.95 -24.39
N GLY A 123 4.06 -21.52 -24.63
CA GLY A 123 3.86 -22.97 -24.72
C GLY A 123 3.68 -23.68 -23.39
N LEU A 124 3.60 -22.95 -22.27
CA LEU A 124 3.39 -23.54 -20.95
C LEU A 124 1.90 -23.84 -20.70
N PRO A 125 1.54 -24.97 -20.07
CA PRO A 125 0.16 -25.33 -19.72
C PRO A 125 -0.29 -24.61 -18.44
N VAL A 126 -0.12 -23.29 -18.42
CA VAL A 126 -0.31 -22.42 -17.25
C VAL A 126 -0.96 -21.12 -17.69
N ASP A 127 -1.90 -20.63 -16.90
CA ASP A 127 -2.48 -19.30 -17.08
C ASP A 127 -2.10 -18.37 -15.91
N LEU A 128 -1.56 -17.19 -16.21
CA LEU A 128 -1.23 -16.19 -15.21
C LEU A 128 -2.36 -15.17 -15.11
N LYS A 129 -3.18 -15.31 -14.08
CA LYS A 129 -4.37 -14.48 -13.88
C LYS A 129 -4.06 -13.35 -12.92
N SER A 130 -4.44 -12.13 -13.27
CA SER A 130 -4.31 -10.96 -12.40
C SER A 130 -5.35 -9.90 -12.73
N GLY A 131 -5.52 -8.93 -11.84
CA GLY A 131 -6.31 -7.72 -12.05
C GLY A 131 -7.75 -7.80 -11.54
N GLY A 132 -8.36 -6.64 -11.32
CA GLY A 132 -9.69 -6.53 -10.70
C GLY A 132 -10.85 -7.11 -11.52
N ARG A 133 -10.62 -7.44 -12.81
CA ARG A 133 -11.59 -8.11 -13.70
C ARG A 133 -11.31 -9.61 -13.85
N SER A 134 -10.49 -10.17 -12.97
CA SER A 134 -10.15 -11.59 -12.93
C SER A 134 -10.49 -12.16 -11.56
N TYR A 135 -10.81 -13.45 -11.52
CA TYR A 135 -11.01 -14.19 -10.28
C TYR A 135 -10.60 -15.64 -10.48
N VAL A 136 -10.31 -16.32 -9.37
CA VAL A 136 -10.18 -17.78 -9.31
C VAL A 136 -11.14 -18.32 -8.26
N VAL A 137 -11.49 -19.60 -8.34
CA VAL A 137 -12.29 -20.23 -7.27
C VAL A 137 -11.45 -20.30 -5.98
N GLY A 138 -12.08 -19.94 -4.87
CA GLY A 138 -11.40 -19.82 -3.57
C GLY A 138 -11.18 -21.17 -2.88
N PRO A 139 -10.22 -21.22 -1.93
CA PRO A 139 -9.96 -22.41 -1.13
C PRO A 139 -11.20 -22.94 -0.39
N LEU A 140 -11.23 -24.25 -0.14
CA LEU A 140 -12.34 -25.02 0.44
C LEU A 140 -13.63 -25.08 -0.39
N SER A 141 -13.66 -24.47 -1.58
CA SER A 141 -14.84 -24.53 -2.43
C SER A 141 -15.12 -25.97 -2.91
N LEU A 142 -16.41 -26.33 -2.94
CA LEU A 142 -16.92 -27.59 -3.48
C LEU A 142 -17.87 -27.32 -4.64
N ARG A 143 -17.48 -27.73 -5.85
CA ARG A 143 -18.28 -27.57 -7.07
C ARG A 143 -19.45 -28.56 -7.11
N PRO A 144 -20.54 -28.23 -7.84
CA PRO A 144 -21.65 -29.16 -8.05
C PRO A 144 -21.25 -30.48 -8.71
N ASP A 145 -20.21 -30.47 -9.55
CA ASP A 145 -19.65 -31.67 -10.19
C ASP A 145 -18.69 -32.48 -9.29
N GLY A 146 -18.59 -32.11 -8.00
CA GLY A 146 -17.71 -32.76 -7.03
C GLY A 146 -16.27 -32.25 -7.00
N GLY A 147 -15.88 -31.34 -7.92
CA GLY A 147 -14.54 -30.76 -7.92
C GLY A 147 -14.25 -29.94 -6.64
N ARG A 148 -13.09 -30.18 -6.03
CA ARG A 148 -12.68 -29.55 -4.77
C ARG A 148 -11.50 -28.60 -4.96
N TYR A 149 -11.44 -27.56 -4.13
CA TYR A 149 -10.31 -26.65 -4.03
C TYR A 149 -9.67 -26.81 -2.65
N VAL A 150 -8.56 -27.54 -2.55
CA VAL A 150 -7.97 -27.95 -1.29
C VAL A 150 -6.71 -27.12 -1.03
N PRO A 151 -6.62 -26.37 0.08
CA PRO A 151 -5.35 -25.77 0.51
C PRO A 151 -4.31 -26.86 0.73
N VAL A 152 -3.15 -26.77 0.09
CA VAL A 152 -2.06 -27.76 0.20
C VAL A 152 -0.72 -27.17 0.65
N LYS A 153 -0.59 -25.84 0.65
CA LYS A 153 0.56 -25.10 1.20
C LYS A 153 0.05 -23.75 1.69
N GLY A 154 0.43 -23.36 2.91
CA GLY A 154 0.06 -22.07 3.52
C GLY A 154 -1.44 -21.78 3.59
N VAL A 155 -1.76 -20.54 3.98
CA VAL A 155 -3.10 -20.01 4.21
C VAL A 155 -3.20 -18.61 3.61
N LEU A 156 -4.04 -18.45 2.59
CA LEU A 156 -4.27 -17.18 1.92
C LEU A 156 -4.75 -16.11 2.91
N GLY A 157 -4.09 -14.96 2.95
CA GLY A 157 -4.42 -13.87 3.87
C GLY A 157 -3.82 -14.01 5.28
N VAL A 158 -3.06 -15.07 5.54
CA VAL A 158 -2.20 -15.19 6.72
C VAL A 158 -0.73 -15.12 6.28
N ASP A 159 -0.34 -15.96 5.32
CA ASP A 159 1.03 -15.95 4.81
C ASP A 159 1.29 -14.74 3.90
N ARG A 160 2.46 -14.12 4.08
CA ARG A 160 2.90 -12.96 3.29
C ARG A 160 3.24 -13.41 1.87
N LEU A 161 2.39 -13.04 0.92
CA LEU A 161 2.60 -13.35 -0.50
C LEU A 161 3.74 -12.50 -1.09
N PRO A 162 4.70 -13.10 -1.81
CA PRO A 162 5.70 -12.35 -2.57
C PRO A 162 5.04 -11.64 -3.76
N VAL A 163 5.70 -10.60 -4.25
CA VAL A 163 5.25 -9.84 -5.41
C VAL A 163 5.73 -10.53 -6.69
N ILE A 164 4.80 -10.96 -7.54
CA ILE A 164 5.13 -11.32 -8.91
C ILE A 164 5.12 -10.04 -9.73
N TYR A 165 6.30 -9.63 -10.17
CA TYR A 165 6.38 -8.68 -11.26
C TYR A 165 6.02 -9.43 -12.54
N GLY A 166 5.49 -8.72 -13.52
CA GLY A 166 5.61 -9.24 -14.89
C GLY A 166 6.99 -9.76 -15.08
N ALA A 167 7.11 -10.96 -15.67
CA ALA A 167 8.35 -11.25 -16.33
C ALA A 167 8.69 -9.98 -17.11
N LYS A 168 9.79 -9.31 -16.70
CA LYS A 168 10.69 -8.74 -17.69
C LYS A 168 10.71 -9.84 -18.74
N THR A 169 10.15 -9.53 -19.91
CA THR A 169 10.13 -10.41 -21.07
C THR A 169 11.37 -11.30 -20.99
N ALA A 170 11.23 -12.59 -21.24
CA ALA A 170 12.38 -13.43 -21.54
C ALA A 170 13.08 -12.81 -22.78
N MET A 171 13.85 -11.76 -22.53
CA MET A 171 14.65 -10.93 -23.41
C MET A 171 16.06 -11.28 -22.97
N GLY A 172 16.48 -12.52 -23.22
CA GLY A 172 17.72 -13.05 -22.69
C GLY A 172 17.85 -12.90 -21.18
N ALA A 173 19.05 -13.11 -20.65
CA ALA A 173 19.39 -12.56 -19.36
C ALA A 173 19.10 -11.04 -19.38
N PRO A 174 18.54 -10.45 -18.31
CA PRO A 174 18.39 -9.00 -18.23
C PRO A 174 19.72 -8.36 -18.60
N ALA A 175 19.68 -7.36 -19.48
CA ALA A 175 20.88 -6.69 -19.95
C ALA A 175 21.78 -6.36 -18.74
N PRO A 176 23.09 -6.66 -18.81
CA PRO A 176 23.99 -6.39 -17.71
C PRO A 176 23.86 -4.94 -17.26
N ILE A 177 23.84 -4.72 -15.95
CA ILE A 177 23.86 -3.39 -15.35
C ILE A 177 25.15 -2.71 -15.79
N GLN A 178 25.01 -1.65 -16.57
CA GLN A 178 26.13 -0.94 -17.18
C GLN A 178 26.91 -0.14 -16.15
N GLU A 179 28.18 0.16 -16.45
CA GLU A 179 29.13 0.71 -15.47
C GLU A 179 28.65 1.96 -14.73
N GLY A 180 27.95 2.85 -15.44
CA GLY A 180 27.41 4.10 -14.89
C GLY A 180 26.12 3.96 -14.08
N GLU A 181 25.44 2.81 -14.13
CA GLU A 181 24.14 2.58 -13.49
C GLU A 181 24.22 1.68 -12.24
N ARG A 182 25.37 1.02 -12.03
CA ARG A 182 25.55 0.00 -10.98
C ARG A 182 25.18 0.49 -9.59
N HIS A 183 25.78 1.60 -9.16
CA HIS A 183 25.58 2.12 -7.82
C HIS A 183 24.11 2.42 -7.54
N GLN A 184 23.46 3.19 -8.42
CA GLN A 184 22.05 3.54 -8.26
C GLN A 184 21.12 2.32 -8.31
N THR A 185 21.43 1.35 -9.17
CA THR A 185 20.66 0.10 -9.27
C THR A 185 20.78 -0.72 -8.00
N LEU A 186 22.00 -0.91 -7.48
CA LEU A 186 22.24 -1.68 -6.26
C LEU A 186 21.67 -0.99 -5.02
N VAL A 187 21.69 0.35 -4.94
CA VAL A 187 20.97 1.10 -3.90
C VAL A 187 19.46 0.84 -3.98
N SER A 188 18.88 0.87 -5.18
CA SER A 188 17.44 0.63 -5.37
C SER A 188 17.05 -0.80 -4.98
N GLU A 189 17.86 -1.78 -5.35
CA GLU A 189 17.67 -3.20 -5.00
C GLU A 189 17.86 -3.43 -3.50
N ALA A 190 18.84 -2.78 -2.87
CA ALA A 190 19.04 -2.82 -1.42
C ALA A 190 17.80 -2.34 -0.66
N ILE A 191 17.24 -1.19 -1.06
CA ILE A 191 16.00 -0.65 -0.48
C ILE A 191 14.85 -1.64 -0.63
N ALA A 192 14.73 -2.30 -1.78
CA ALA A 192 13.65 -3.26 -2.03
C ALA A 192 13.73 -4.52 -1.15
N MET A 193 14.94 -4.97 -0.78
CA MET A 193 15.14 -6.23 -0.05
C MET A 193 15.39 -6.07 1.46
N VAL A 194 15.70 -4.87 1.95
CA VAL A 194 16.15 -4.62 3.34
C VAL A 194 15.15 -5.08 4.42
N GLU A 195 13.85 -5.08 4.15
CA GLU A 195 12.83 -5.56 5.10
C GLU A 195 12.76 -7.09 5.20
N THR A 196 13.42 -7.81 4.29
CA THR A 196 13.38 -9.28 4.20
C THR A 196 14.65 -9.96 4.67
N VAL A 197 15.65 -9.18 5.07
CA VAL A 197 16.95 -9.66 5.53
C VAL A 197 17.10 -9.39 7.03
N SER A 198 17.90 -10.21 7.69
CA SER A 198 18.05 -10.21 9.15
C SER A 198 19.06 -9.18 9.65
N GLY A 199 19.88 -8.61 8.76
CA GLY A 199 20.95 -7.68 9.10
C GLY A 199 21.71 -7.12 7.89
N PRO A 200 22.60 -6.13 8.11
CA PRO A 200 23.41 -5.52 7.05
C PRO A 200 24.39 -6.51 6.39
N ASP A 201 24.87 -7.51 7.11
CA ASP A 201 25.75 -8.55 6.57
C ASP A 201 25.01 -9.45 5.55
N GLU A 202 23.78 -9.86 5.88
CA GLU A 202 22.94 -10.63 4.95
C GLU A 202 22.58 -9.79 3.71
N LEU A 203 22.26 -8.50 3.91
CA LEU A 203 22.03 -7.57 2.81
C LEU A 203 23.25 -7.45 1.88
N THR A 204 24.44 -7.29 2.47
CA THR A 204 25.71 -7.25 1.73
C THR A 204 25.90 -8.53 0.92
N ALA A 205 25.69 -9.70 1.52
CA ALA A 205 25.83 -10.98 0.84
C ALA A 205 24.89 -11.08 -0.38
N ARG A 206 23.64 -10.62 -0.28
CA ARG A 206 22.71 -10.57 -1.41
C ARG A 206 23.15 -9.60 -2.51
N LEU A 207 23.69 -8.43 -2.13
CA LEU A 207 24.21 -7.46 -3.09
C LEU A 207 25.46 -7.97 -3.83
N VAL A 208 26.31 -8.77 -3.17
CA VAL A 208 27.47 -9.43 -3.81
C VAL A 208 27.00 -10.36 -4.92
N VAL A 209 26.05 -11.25 -4.62
CA VAL A 209 25.46 -12.16 -5.62
C VAL A 209 24.88 -11.36 -6.78
N LEU A 210 24.11 -10.30 -6.49
CA LEU A 210 23.48 -9.47 -7.50
C LEU A 210 24.49 -8.74 -8.39
N ARG A 211 25.58 -8.22 -7.81
CA ARG A 211 26.69 -7.60 -8.55
C ARG A 211 27.34 -8.61 -9.48
N ASP A 212 27.70 -9.78 -8.96
CA ASP A 212 28.45 -10.79 -9.70
C ASP A 212 27.63 -11.40 -10.84
N GLU A 213 26.32 -11.54 -10.66
CA GLU A 213 25.41 -12.08 -11.68
C GLU A 213 24.97 -11.05 -12.73
N ARG A 214 24.82 -9.76 -12.35
CA ARG A 214 24.15 -8.78 -13.21
C ARG A 214 25.00 -7.61 -13.64
N CYS A 215 26.12 -7.27 -13.00
CA CYS A 215 26.93 -6.13 -13.42
C CYS A 215 27.86 -6.51 -14.58
N ALA A 216 27.98 -5.63 -15.59
CA ALA A 216 28.83 -5.89 -16.77
C ALA A 216 30.34 -6.04 -16.43
N ALA A 217 30.80 -5.38 -15.37
CA ALA A 217 32.15 -5.55 -14.82
C ALA A 217 32.09 -5.50 -13.29
N PRO A 218 31.85 -6.64 -12.61
CA PRO A 218 31.69 -6.70 -11.15
C PRO A 218 32.90 -6.18 -10.38
N SER A 219 34.11 -6.43 -10.89
CA SER A 219 35.38 -6.05 -10.24
C SER A 219 35.58 -4.56 -10.02
N SER A 220 34.90 -3.72 -10.79
CA SER A 220 34.93 -2.26 -10.63
C SER A 220 34.11 -1.76 -9.43
N MET A 221 33.32 -2.62 -8.79
CA MET A 221 32.51 -2.29 -7.62
C MET A 221 32.94 -3.13 -6.43
N PRO A 222 33.90 -2.65 -5.62
CA PRO A 222 34.52 -3.43 -4.56
C PRO A 222 33.52 -3.76 -3.43
N ASP A 223 33.75 -4.86 -2.71
CA ASP A 223 32.89 -5.30 -1.60
C ASP A 223 32.70 -4.23 -0.52
N ALA A 224 33.67 -3.32 -0.36
CA ALA A 224 33.57 -2.20 0.57
C ALA A 224 32.45 -1.21 0.17
N GLU A 225 32.22 -1.02 -1.14
CA GLU A 225 31.13 -0.18 -1.63
C GLU A 225 29.77 -0.85 -1.40
N LEU A 226 29.68 -2.16 -1.64
CA LEU A 226 28.46 -2.94 -1.36
C LEU A 226 28.10 -2.92 0.14
N ARG A 227 29.10 -3.07 1.02
CA ARG A 227 28.93 -2.89 2.47
C ARG A 227 28.44 -1.49 2.81
N GLY A 228 29.01 -0.46 2.18
CA GLY A 228 28.56 0.93 2.34
C GLY A 228 27.09 1.14 1.95
N ILE A 229 26.64 0.53 0.83
CA ILE A 229 25.23 0.55 0.41
C ILE A 229 24.35 -0.17 1.44
N ALA A 230 24.76 -1.36 1.88
CA ALA A 230 24.02 -2.15 2.86
C ALA A 230 23.88 -1.42 4.21
N ASP A 231 24.97 -0.92 4.77
CA ASP A 231 25.00 -0.16 6.02
C ASP A 231 24.14 1.10 5.93
N TRP A 232 24.29 1.85 4.83
CA TRP A 232 23.47 3.04 4.59
C TRP A 232 21.98 2.69 4.54
N THR A 233 21.61 1.65 3.80
CA THR A 233 20.21 1.22 3.65
C THR A 233 19.64 0.73 4.97
N TRP A 234 20.42 -0.05 5.73
CA TRP A 234 20.04 -0.55 7.05
C TRP A 234 19.84 0.59 8.05
N GLN A 235 20.72 1.60 8.06
CA GLN A 235 20.53 2.80 8.88
C GLN A 235 19.27 3.57 8.50
N ARG A 236 18.95 3.68 7.20
CA ARG A 236 17.73 4.32 6.71
C ARG A 236 16.48 3.56 7.21
N LEU A 237 16.51 2.23 7.15
CA LEU A 237 15.45 1.38 7.69
C LEU A 237 15.25 1.63 9.20
N LEU A 238 16.33 1.56 9.99
CA LEU A 238 16.27 1.75 11.45
C LEU A 238 15.79 3.15 11.85
N ARG A 239 16.03 4.17 11.01
CA ARG A 239 15.55 5.54 11.23
C ARG A 239 14.12 5.77 10.72
N GLY A 240 13.49 4.77 10.09
CA GLY A 240 12.17 4.93 9.47
C GLY A 240 12.16 5.93 8.31
N GLU A 241 13.29 6.04 7.60
CA GLU A 241 13.47 6.98 6.49
C GLU A 241 13.17 6.35 5.12
N LEU A 242 12.90 5.04 5.07
CA LEU A 242 12.51 4.33 3.86
C LEU A 242 11.00 4.39 3.66
N TYR A 243 10.58 4.82 2.47
CA TYR A 243 9.18 4.88 2.09
C TYR A 243 8.82 3.73 1.13
N HIS A 244 7.93 2.87 1.62
CA HIS A 244 7.31 1.71 0.97
C HIS A 244 5.79 1.90 0.79
N GLY A 245 5.33 3.14 0.63
CA GLY A 245 3.91 3.43 0.45
C GLY A 245 3.13 3.41 1.77
N ARG A 246 2.01 2.69 1.80
CA ARG A 246 1.11 2.64 2.97
C ARG A 246 1.58 1.71 4.10
N ASP A 247 2.57 0.87 3.82
CA ASP A 247 3.17 -0.05 4.82
C ASP A 247 4.32 0.63 5.58
N SER A 248 4.52 1.93 5.37
CA SER A 248 5.60 2.69 6.00
C SER A 248 5.15 3.36 7.28
N ALA A 249 6.02 3.29 8.28
CA ALA A 249 5.98 4.25 9.37
C ALA A 249 6.40 5.63 8.86
N PHE A 250 5.78 6.69 9.38
CA PHE A 250 6.25 8.06 9.18
C PHE A 250 6.54 8.71 10.53
N PRO A 251 7.70 9.37 10.70
CA PRO A 251 8.01 10.06 11.93
C PRO A 251 7.19 11.34 12.05
N VAL A 252 6.64 11.60 13.24
CA VAL A 252 6.03 12.89 13.55
C VAL A 252 6.91 13.64 14.54
N HIS A 253 7.30 14.87 14.21
CA HIS A 253 8.24 15.64 15.01
C HIS A 253 7.61 16.10 16.33
N ARG A 254 8.26 15.75 17.46
CA ARG A 254 7.79 16.12 18.80
C ARG A 254 7.64 17.63 18.98
N LEU A 255 8.54 18.43 18.43
CA LEU A 255 8.47 19.90 18.47
C LEU A 255 7.17 20.43 17.82
N ALA A 256 6.69 19.80 16.75
CA ALA A 256 5.42 20.18 16.13
C ALA A 256 4.24 19.91 17.07
N HIS A 257 4.26 18.77 17.77
CA HIS A 257 3.24 18.46 18.77
C HIS A 257 3.30 19.42 19.95
N ASP A 258 4.49 19.75 20.43
CA ASP A 258 4.68 20.66 21.55
C ASP A 258 4.22 22.08 21.20
N ALA A 259 4.43 22.54 19.96
CA ALA A 259 3.95 23.84 19.49
C ALA A 259 2.42 23.96 19.46
N LEU A 260 1.71 22.85 19.22
CA LEU A 260 0.25 22.79 19.10
C LEU A 260 -0.45 22.44 20.42
N ARG A 261 0.23 21.73 21.33
CA ARG A 261 -0.36 21.22 22.57
C ARG A 261 -0.81 22.37 23.47
N GLY A 262 -2.01 22.25 24.04
CA GLY A 262 -2.56 23.21 25.00
C GLY A 262 -3.18 24.46 24.37
N LYS A 263 -3.07 24.66 23.05
CA LYS A 263 -3.74 25.76 22.35
C LYS A 263 -5.22 25.44 22.12
N PRO A 264 -6.14 26.43 22.16
CA PRO A 264 -7.54 26.23 21.81
C PRO A 264 -7.67 25.71 20.36
N GLY A 265 -8.19 24.48 20.19
CA GLY A 265 -8.25 23.81 18.89
C GLY A 265 -6.97 23.07 18.48
N GLY A 266 -5.98 22.95 19.38
CA GLY A 266 -4.71 22.28 19.11
C GLY A 266 -4.86 20.80 18.74
N SER A 267 -5.85 20.09 19.31
CA SER A 267 -6.13 18.69 18.96
C SER A 267 -6.51 18.52 17.49
N ASP A 268 -7.35 19.42 16.94
CA ASP A 268 -7.74 19.41 15.53
C ASP A 268 -6.54 19.73 14.62
N ALA A 269 -5.68 20.65 15.04
CA ALA A 269 -4.45 21.00 14.33
C ALA A 269 -3.45 19.83 14.31
N ILE A 270 -3.29 19.11 15.43
CA ILE A 270 -2.47 17.89 15.51
C ILE A 270 -3.01 16.82 14.58
N ALA A 271 -4.32 16.55 14.60
CA ALA A 271 -4.94 15.57 13.73
C ALA A 271 -4.74 15.91 12.25
N LEU A 272 -4.93 17.19 11.88
CA LEU A 272 -4.66 17.65 10.52
C LEU A 272 -3.19 17.53 10.14
N TYR A 273 -2.27 17.90 11.04
CA TYR A 273 -0.83 17.80 10.81
C TYR A 273 -0.38 16.37 10.56
N VAL A 274 -0.79 15.42 11.42
CA VAL A 274 -0.47 13.99 11.28
C VAL A 274 -0.97 13.47 9.93
N LEU A 275 -2.20 13.81 9.54
CA LEU A 275 -2.75 13.45 8.23
C LEU A 275 -1.92 14.01 7.07
N LEU A 276 -1.47 15.27 7.17
CA LEU A 276 -0.64 15.86 6.13
C LEU A 276 0.75 15.23 6.06
N VAL A 277 1.36 14.87 7.20
CA VAL A 277 2.64 14.16 7.24
C VAL A 277 2.48 12.75 6.65
N ASP A 278 1.39 12.03 6.94
CA ASP A 278 1.06 10.75 6.31
C ASP A 278 1.01 10.87 4.78
N LEU A 279 0.27 11.86 4.28
CA LEU A 279 0.02 12.03 2.84
C LEU A 279 1.21 12.62 2.07
N HIS A 280 2.01 13.49 2.70
CA HIS A 280 2.97 14.34 2.01
C HIS A 280 4.36 14.41 2.67
N GLY A 281 4.54 13.89 3.88
CA GLY A 281 5.79 13.97 4.64
C GLY A 281 6.98 13.22 4.01
N HIS A 282 6.70 12.23 3.16
CA HIS A 282 7.71 11.46 2.42
C HIS A 282 8.35 12.23 1.25
N ASP A 283 7.80 13.38 0.87
CA ASP A 283 8.24 14.17 -0.30
C ASP A 283 8.51 15.61 0.15
N PRO A 284 9.71 15.88 0.71
CA PRO A 284 10.03 17.18 1.29
C PRO A 284 9.88 18.33 0.30
N GLY A 285 9.12 19.36 0.68
CA GLY A 285 8.87 20.52 -0.16
C GLY A 285 7.77 20.33 -1.22
N LYS A 286 7.15 19.15 -1.28
CA LYS A 286 5.99 18.89 -2.13
C LYS A 286 4.90 19.93 -1.92
N ARG A 287 4.36 20.42 -3.03
CA ARG A 287 3.22 21.34 -3.05
C ARG A 287 1.94 20.53 -3.17
N PHE A 288 0.95 20.85 -2.34
CA PHE A 288 -0.35 20.18 -2.36
C PHE A 288 -1.48 21.17 -2.11
N ALA A 289 -2.68 20.84 -2.59
CA ALA A 289 -3.89 21.63 -2.30
C ALA A 289 -4.55 21.12 -1.02
N LEU A 290 -5.05 22.05 -0.19
CA LEU A 290 -5.84 21.74 1.01
C LEU A 290 -7.28 22.21 0.78
N ASP A 291 -8.14 21.27 0.41
CA ASP A 291 -9.56 21.51 0.17
C ASP A 291 -10.42 20.68 1.12
N HIS A 292 -11.13 21.36 2.03
CA HIS A 292 -11.95 20.70 3.05
C HIS A 292 -13.03 19.79 2.45
N GLY A 293 -13.72 20.25 1.40
CA GLY A 293 -14.81 19.50 0.79
C GLY A 293 -14.32 18.21 0.14
N ALA A 294 -13.23 18.28 -0.62
CA ALA A 294 -12.60 17.13 -1.25
C ALA A 294 -12.05 16.13 -0.21
N MET A 295 -11.37 16.62 0.84
CA MET A 295 -10.85 15.76 1.91
C MET A 295 -11.97 15.07 2.69
N LYS A 296 -13.07 15.77 2.97
CA LYS A 296 -14.23 15.19 3.63
C LYS A 296 -14.93 14.15 2.75
N ALA A 297 -15.11 14.44 1.45
CA ALA A 297 -15.68 13.49 0.50
C ALA A 297 -14.83 12.21 0.34
N ALA A 298 -13.50 12.34 0.46
CA ALA A 298 -12.57 11.22 0.46
C ALA A 298 -12.46 10.48 1.80
N GLY A 299 -13.17 10.93 2.85
CA GLY A 299 -13.12 10.33 4.18
C GLY A 299 -11.81 10.55 4.93
N LEU A 300 -11.03 11.58 4.56
CA LEU A 300 -9.74 11.88 5.18
C LEU A 300 -9.86 12.73 6.45
N THR A 301 -10.98 13.42 6.64
CA THR A 301 -11.22 14.25 7.83
C THR A 301 -12.71 14.31 8.15
N ASP A 302 -13.02 14.32 9.43
CA ASP A 302 -14.36 14.52 10.00
C ASP A 302 -14.58 15.97 10.46
N LEU A 303 -13.53 16.79 10.50
CA LEU A 303 -13.56 18.18 10.94
C LEU A 303 -14.66 18.98 10.25
N SER A 304 -15.29 19.88 11.00
CA SER A 304 -16.18 20.89 10.42
C SER A 304 -15.38 21.86 9.54
N ALA A 305 -16.03 22.53 8.59
CA ALA A 305 -15.36 23.51 7.73
C ALA A 305 -14.73 24.68 8.52
N ARG A 306 -15.29 25.01 9.70
CA ARG A 306 -14.73 26.00 10.62
C ARG A 306 -13.52 25.44 11.36
N GLY A 307 -13.63 24.22 11.91
CA GLY A 307 -12.55 23.53 12.62
C GLY A 307 -11.33 23.32 11.72
N PHE A 308 -11.54 22.81 10.50
CA PHE A 308 -10.49 22.64 9.49
C PHE A 308 -9.76 23.95 9.16
N ARG A 309 -10.50 25.06 8.97
CA ARG A 309 -9.89 26.37 8.70
C ARG A 309 -9.11 26.91 9.89
N ALA A 310 -9.57 26.66 11.12
CA ALA A 310 -8.88 27.04 12.34
C ALA A 310 -7.60 26.20 12.53
N ALA A 311 -7.69 24.88 12.39
CA ALA A 311 -6.56 23.96 12.41
C ALA A 311 -5.49 24.34 11.38
N ARG A 312 -5.89 24.56 10.12
CA ARG A 312 -4.99 25.00 9.04
C ARG A 312 -4.26 26.30 9.42
N ARG A 313 -4.98 27.33 9.88
CA ARG A 313 -4.36 28.59 10.29
C ARG A 313 -3.38 28.40 11.43
N MET A 314 -3.71 27.60 12.43
CA MET A 314 -2.78 27.29 13.51
C MET A 314 -1.50 26.64 12.98
N LEU A 315 -1.60 25.69 12.03
CA LEU A 315 -0.39 25.12 11.41
C LEU A 315 0.44 26.15 10.64
N GLU A 316 -0.20 27.15 10.02
CA GLU A 316 0.48 28.27 9.38
C GLU A 316 1.16 29.18 10.41
N ASP A 317 0.45 29.55 11.47
CA ASP A 317 0.93 30.43 12.55
C ASP A 317 2.13 29.80 13.30
N GLU A 318 2.11 28.48 13.50
CA GLU A 318 3.23 27.73 14.09
C GLU A 318 4.36 27.41 13.09
N GLY A 319 4.27 27.86 11.84
CA GLY A 319 5.30 27.57 10.83
C GLY A 319 5.45 26.09 10.47
N LEU A 320 4.40 25.29 10.68
CA LEU A 320 4.33 23.87 10.28
C LEU A 320 3.77 23.68 8.87
N LEU A 321 3.10 24.71 8.35
CA LEU A 321 2.51 24.75 7.01
C LEU A 321 2.79 26.12 6.38
N ALA A 322 3.27 26.14 5.14
CA ALA A 322 3.48 27.39 4.40
C ALA A 322 2.65 27.43 3.12
N VAL A 323 2.16 28.62 2.77
CA VAL A 323 1.51 28.86 1.47
C VAL A 323 2.58 28.90 0.38
N ALA A 324 2.61 27.87 -0.48
CA ALA A 324 3.57 27.75 -1.56
C ALA A 324 3.20 28.59 -2.79
N THR A 325 1.90 28.65 -3.11
CA THR A 325 1.38 29.44 -4.23
C THR A 325 0.11 30.16 -3.77
N LYS A 326 0.09 31.49 -3.91
CA LYS A 326 -1.10 32.30 -3.58
C LYS A 326 -2.25 31.94 -4.51
N TYR A 327 -3.46 31.86 -3.95
CA TYR A 327 -4.69 31.61 -4.69
C TYR A 327 -4.89 32.63 -5.83
N ARG A 328 -5.20 32.15 -7.04
CA ARG A 328 -5.67 32.98 -8.14
C ARG A 328 -7.00 32.41 -8.65
N PRO A 329 -8.13 33.12 -8.47
CA PRO A 329 -9.43 32.68 -8.98
C PRO A 329 -9.34 32.31 -10.46
N GLY A 330 -9.87 31.13 -10.83
CA GLY A 330 -9.89 30.64 -12.22
C GLY A 330 -8.56 30.09 -12.77
N SER A 331 -7.45 30.20 -12.04
CA SER A 331 -6.14 29.71 -12.49
C SER A 331 -5.68 28.51 -11.68
N HIS A 332 -5.36 28.69 -10.39
CA HIS A 332 -4.89 27.61 -9.53
C HIS A 332 -5.42 27.75 -8.11
N ARG A 333 -5.77 26.61 -7.52
CA ARG A 333 -6.10 26.51 -6.09
C ARG A 333 -4.88 26.90 -5.25
N GLN A 334 -5.11 27.44 -4.06
CA GLN A 334 -4.03 27.72 -3.11
C GLN A 334 -3.26 26.43 -2.83
N GLN A 335 -1.94 26.50 -2.95
CA GLN A 335 -1.06 25.38 -2.65
C GLN A 335 -0.29 25.64 -1.37
N TYR A 336 -0.05 24.57 -0.64
CA TYR A 336 0.67 24.56 0.62
C TYR A 336 1.83 23.58 0.52
N ARG A 337 2.77 23.71 1.45
CA ARG A 337 3.84 22.73 1.69
C ARG A 337 4.04 22.58 3.20
N LEU A 338 4.43 21.38 3.61
CA LEU A 338 4.84 21.15 5.00
C LEU A 338 6.20 21.80 5.25
N GLU A 339 6.34 22.43 6.40
CA GLU A 339 7.59 23.00 6.89
C GLU A 339 8.08 22.20 8.12
N ARG A 340 9.39 22.23 8.36
CA ARG A 340 9.97 21.66 9.58
C ARG A 340 10.36 22.79 10.50
N LEU A 341 9.86 22.74 11.74
CA LEU A 341 10.38 23.57 12.83
C LEU A 341 11.88 23.28 12.97
N ARG A 342 12.71 24.29 12.67
CA ARG A 342 14.14 24.19 12.94
C ARG A 342 14.39 24.82 14.30
N PRO A 343 14.73 24.04 15.34
CA PRO A 343 15.10 24.61 16.62
C PRO A 343 16.31 25.53 16.41
N GLY A 344 16.17 26.81 16.76
CA GLY A 344 17.26 27.80 16.72
C GLY A 344 17.25 28.83 15.58
N MET A 345 16.18 28.94 14.77
CA MET A 345 16.06 30.05 13.80
C MET A 345 15.32 31.29 14.33
N ASP A 346 14.73 31.24 15.53
CA ASP A 346 14.06 32.41 16.16
C ASP A 346 15.05 33.52 16.61
N THR A 347 16.36 33.31 16.43
CA THR A 347 17.40 34.31 16.68
C THR A 347 18.10 34.81 15.41
N ALA A 348 17.62 34.44 14.21
CA ALA A 348 18.15 35.00 12.97
C ALA A 348 17.66 36.47 12.81
N PRO A 349 18.56 37.47 12.69
CA PRO A 349 18.25 38.90 12.81
C PRO A 349 17.39 39.52 11.69
N ASN A 350 16.77 38.73 10.81
CA ASN A 350 16.15 39.22 9.58
C ASN A 350 14.61 39.09 9.56
N VAL A 351 13.97 38.77 10.69
CA VAL A 351 12.51 38.89 10.83
C VAL A 351 12.24 40.11 11.69
N GLU A 352 12.05 41.27 11.05
CA GLU A 352 11.55 42.47 11.72
C GLU A 352 10.21 42.14 12.39
N ARG A 353 10.17 42.25 13.72
CA ARG A 353 8.93 42.18 14.49
C ARG A 353 8.05 43.33 14.03
N ILE A 354 6.89 42.99 13.45
CA ILE A 354 5.80 43.96 13.24
C ILE A 354 5.49 44.58 14.60
N SER A 355 5.69 45.90 14.65
CA SER A 355 5.69 46.74 15.83
C SER A 355 4.47 46.53 16.72
N GLU A 356 4.73 46.32 18.01
CA GLU A 356 3.72 46.39 19.05
C GLU A 356 3.06 47.78 19.03
N ILE A 357 1.73 47.76 18.96
CA ILE A 357 0.85 48.92 19.06
C ILE A 357 1.09 49.56 20.44
N ALA A 358 1.59 50.80 20.43
CA ALA A 358 1.73 51.62 21.62
C ALA A 358 0.36 51.82 22.31
N PRO A 359 0.27 51.71 23.65
CA PRO A 359 -0.95 52.04 24.37
C PRO A 359 -1.17 53.56 24.34
N ARG A 360 -2.32 54.00 23.83
CA ARG A 360 -2.79 55.37 23.99
C ARG A 360 -3.04 55.64 25.48
N GLY A 361 -2.21 56.49 26.05
CA GLY A 361 -2.37 57.04 27.39
C GLY A 361 -3.71 57.79 27.52
N LYS A 362 -4.31 57.63 28.70
CA LYS A 362 -5.39 58.48 29.20
C LYS A 362 -4.76 59.78 29.68
N ASP A 363 -5.08 60.89 29.03
CA ASP A 363 -4.93 62.21 29.63
C ASP A 363 -6.25 62.58 30.29
N GLY A 364 -6.22 62.68 31.62
CA GLY A 364 -7.18 63.45 32.39
C GLY A 364 -6.40 64.59 33.03
N GLU A 365 -6.83 65.83 32.78
CA GLU A 365 -6.48 66.96 33.64
C GLU A 365 -7.71 67.86 33.77
N GLU A 366 -8.33 67.76 34.94
CA GLU A 366 -9.27 68.72 35.50
C GLU A 366 -8.49 69.87 36.17
N GLY A 367 -9.03 71.09 36.08
CA GLY A 367 -8.98 72.03 37.20
C GLY A 367 -8.18 73.32 37.00
N GLY A 368 -8.88 74.46 37.09
CA GLY A 368 -8.25 75.76 37.32
C GLY A 368 -9.10 76.97 36.94
N LYS A 369 -10.15 77.26 37.73
CA LYS A 369 -10.73 78.60 37.84
C LYS A 369 -9.91 79.40 38.86
N ASP A 370 -9.43 80.58 38.47
CA ASP A 370 -9.69 81.88 39.11
C ASP A 370 -8.92 83.00 38.39
#